data_AF-A0A4R3DTE7-F1
#
_entry.id   AF-A0A4R3DTE7-F1
#
_cell.length_a   1.000
_cell.length_b   1.000
_cell.length_c   1.000
_cell.angle_alpha   90.00
_cell.angle_beta   90.00
_cell.angle_gamma   90.00
#
_symmetry.space_group_name_H-M   'P 1'
#
loop_
_entity.id
_entity.type
_entity.pdbx_description
1 polymer ?
#
loop_
_entity_poly.entity_id
_entity_poly.type
_entity_poly.pdbx_seq_one_letter_code
_entity_poly.pdbx_strand_id
1 'polypeptide(L)' 'MNRYIAVNRYIAVACVLAAGLALPACQTSQSRQAELAQICSNPYNRQPGNLYFSECQAIAPSSNQQLQQDYQQGAPTGDE' A
#
# COMPACT_ATOMS: atom_id res chain seq x y z
N MET A 1 34.18 -35.77 -17.75
CA MET A 1 33.73 -35.25 -16.44
C MET A 1 33.77 -33.72 -16.29
N ASN A 2 34.31 -32.92 -17.22
CA ASN A 2 34.37 -31.45 -17.10
C ASN A 2 33.09 -30.68 -17.49
N ARG A 3 32.15 -31.27 -18.22
CA ARG A 3 30.94 -30.56 -18.70
C ARG A 3 29.89 -30.36 -17.60
N TYR A 4 29.80 -31.29 -16.64
CA TYR A 4 28.84 -31.24 -15.54
C TYR A 4 29.13 -30.12 -14.52
N ILE A 5 30.40 -29.80 -14.30
CA ILE A 5 30.84 -28.73 -13.39
C ILE A 5 30.49 -27.35 -13.96
N ALA A 6 30.62 -27.18 -15.28
CA ALA A 6 30.28 -25.94 -15.96
C ALA A 6 28.75 -25.69 -15.93
N VAL A 7 27.94 -26.70 -16.26
CA VAL A 7 26.47 -26.60 -16.22
C VAL A 7 25.96 -26.25 -14.82
N ASN A 8 26.54 -26.85 -13.77
CA ASN A 8 26.20 -26.55 -12.37
C ASN A 8 26.48 -25.09 -11.98
N ARG A 9 27.57 -24.50 -12.53
CA ARG A 9 27.92 -23.09 -12.29
C ARG A 9 26.97 -22.13 -13.00
N TYR A 10 26.56 -22.43 -14.22
CA TYR A 10 25.61 -21.58 -14.96
C TYR A 10 24.21 -21.61 -14.36
N ILE A 11 23.76 -22.77 -13.85
CA ILE A 11 22.47 -22.91 -13.17
C ILE A 11 22.45 -22.08 -11.88
N ALA A 12 23.52 -22.13 -11.07
CA ALA A 12 23.63 -21.35 -9.84
C ALA A 12 23.56 -19.83 -10.10
N VAL A 13 24.25 -19.33 -11.13
CA VAL A 13 24.23 -17.91 -11.51
C VAL A 13 22.85 -17.47 -12.00
N ALA A 14 22.15 -18.31 -12.77
CA ALA A 14 20.80 -18.02 -13.26
C ALA A 14 19.77 -17.91 -12.12
N CYS A 15 19.85 -18.77 -11.09
CA CYS A 15 18.98 -18.69 -9.91
C CYS A 15 19.19 -17.39 -9.10
N VAL A 16 20.44 -16.94 -8.94
CA VAL A 16 20.75 -15.72 -8.18
C VAL A 16 20.25 -14.46 -8.92
N LEU A 17 20.39 -14.42 -10.25
CA LEU A 17 19.89 -13.32 -11.07
C LEU A 17 18.36 -13.24 -11.06
N ALA A 18 17.67 -14.38 -11.12
CA ALA A 18 16.21 -14.43 -11.06
C ALA A 18 15.67 -13.98 -9.69
N ALA A 19 16.37 -14.30 -8.59
CA ALA A 19 16.00 -13.85 -7.26
C ALA A 19 16.27 -12.34 -7.04
N GLY A 20 17.35 -11.79 -7.63
CA GLY A 20 17.72 -10.38 -7.51
C GLY A 20 16.72 -9.40 -8.13
N LEU A 21 16.01 -9.82 -9.18
CA LEU A 21 15.05 -8.99 -9.92
C LEU A 21 13.64 -8.94 -9.29
N ALA A 22 13.35 -9.82 -8.34
CA ALA A 22 12.04 -9.87 -7.66
C ALA A 22 11.96 -8.96 -6.41
N LEU A 23 13.11 -8.51 -5.88
CA LEU A 23 13.16 -7.73 -4.65
C LEU A 23 12.69 -6.27 -4.73
N PRO A 24 12.87 -5.50 -5.84
CA PRO A 24 12.50 -4.09 -5.81
C PRO A 24 10.98 -3.85 -5.84
N ALA A 25 10.18 -4.85 -6.23
CA ALA A 25 8.72 -4.71 -6.30
C ALA A 25 7.99 -4.95 -4.95
N CYS A 26 8.62 -5.65 -4.00
CA CYS A 26 8.04 -5.88 -2.66
C CYS A 26 8.42 -4.82 -1.63
N GLN A 27 9.54 -4.10 -1.83
CA GLN A 27 10.00 -3.14 -0.84
C GLN A 27 9.15 -1.86 -0.84
N THR A 28 8.72 -1.39 -2.01
CA THR A 28 7.97 -0.13 -2.17
C THR A 28 6.56 -0.19 -1.60
N SER A 29 5.88 -1.33 -1.75
CA SER A 29 4.49 -1.52 -1.30
C SER A 29 4.38 -1.54 0.22
N GLN A 30 5.34 -2.14 0.92
CA GLN A 30 5.40 -2.15 2.38
C GLN A 30 5.68 -0.75 2.95
N SER A 31 6.60 0.01 2.34
CA SER A 31 6.89 1.38 2.75
C SER A 31 5.65 2.28 2.61
N ARG A 32 4.93 2.16 1.48
CA ARG A 32 3.72 2.93 1.23
C ARG A 32 2.61 2.59 2.22
N GLN A 33 2.43 1.31 2.57
CA GLN A 33 1.42 0.91 3.57
C GLN A 33 1.74 1.44 4.97
N ALA A 34 3.01 1.45 5.37
CA ALA A 34 3.42 2.02 6.66
C ALA A 34 3.17 3.53 6.72
N GLU A 35 3.46 4.26 5.63
CA GLU A 35 3.15 5.68 5.51
C GLU A 35 1.65 5.95 5.50
N LEU A 36 0.88 5.17 4.75
CA LEU A 36 -0.59 5.25 4.71
C LEU A 36 -1.20 4.98 6.09
N ALA A 37 -0.68 4.00 6.83
CA ALA A 37 -1.13 3.71 8.19
C ALA A 37 -0.92 4.91 9.13
N GLN A 38 0.20 5.63 9.00
CA GLN A 38 0.40 6.89 9.71
C GLN A 38 -0.56 7.98 9.25
N ILE A 39 -0.77 8.16 7.94
CA ILE A 39 -1.71 9.15 7.39
C ILE A 39 -3.13 8.89 7.91
N CYS A 40 -3.57 7.64 7.88
CA CYS A 40 -4.91 7.23 8.30
C CYS A 40 -5.10 7.19 9.83
N SER A 41 -4.04 7.36 10.62
CA SER A 41 -4.17 7.57 12.06
C SER A 41 -4.79 8.94 12.38
N ASN A 42 -4.69 9.91 11.47
CA ASN A 42 -5.37 11.19 11.58
C ASN A 42 -6.85 11.03 11.15
N PRO A 43 -7.83 11.29 12.03
CA PRO A 43 -9.25 11.16 11.69
C PRO A 43 -9.69 12.05 10.53
N TYR A 44 -9.05 13.22 10.33
CA TYR A 44 -9.34 14.12 9.20
C TYR A 44 -9.09 13.46 7.83
N ASN A 45 -8.08 12.58 7.74
CA ASN A 45 -7.77 11.86 6.50
C ASN A 45 -8.73 10.70 6.22
N ARG A 46 -9.54 10.32 7.22
CA ARG A 46 -10.58 9.31 7.12
C ARG A 46 -11.95 9.91 6.80
N GLN A 47 -12.03 11.23 6.66
CA GLN A 47 -13.27 11.92 6.32
C GLN A 47 -13.55 11.87 4.81
N PRO A 48 -14.82 11.72 4.42
CA PRO A 48 -15.21 11.80 3.03
C PRO A 48 -14.89 13.19 2.46
N GLY A 49 -14.23 13.22 1.30
CA GLY A 49 -13.73 14.44 0.66
C GLY A 49 -12.23 14.69 0.85
N ASN A 50 -11.57 13.96 1.76
CA ASN A 50 -10.11 13.96 1.84
C ASN A 50 -9.50 13.10 0.72
N LEU A 51 -8.33 13.50 0.22
CA LEU A 51 -7.59 12.80 -0.82
C LEU A 51 -7.25 11.35 -0.45
N TYR A 52 -6.99 11.09 0.84
CA TYR A 52 -6.62 9.77 1.34
C TYR A 52 -7.83 8.92 1.80
N PHE A 53 -9.05 9.41 1.64
CA PHE A 53 -10.25 8.77 2.17
C PHE A 53 -10.43 7.32 1.68
N SER A 54 -10.32 7.10 0.36
CA SER A 54 -10.50 5.77 -0.25
C SER A 54 -9.42 4.78 0.21
N GLU A 55 -8.19 5.27 0.33
CA GLU A 55 -7.03 4.52 0.80
C GLU A 55 -7.15 4.15 2.29
N CYS A 56 -7.62 5.09 3.11
CA CYS A 56 -7.89 4.85 4.52
C CYS A 56 -9.08 3.92 4.76
N GLN A 57 -10.12 3.97 3.91
CA GLN A 57 -11.24 3.02 3.95
C GLN A 57 -10.78 1.58 3.66
N ALA A 58 -9.84 1.39 2.74
CA ALA A 58 -9.33 0.06 2.39
C ALA A 58 -8.53 -0.59 3.54
N ILE A 59 -7.85 0.20 4.38
CA ILE A 59 -7.03 -0.29 5.50
C ILE A 59 -7.82 -0.34 6.80
N ALA A 60 -8.61 0.69 7.07
CA ALA A 60 -9.34 0.87 8.31
C ALA A 60 -10.76 1.36 7.98
N PRO A 61 -11.65 0.43 7.60
CA PRO A 61 -12.99 0.80 7.13
C PRO A 61 -13.78 1.50 8.22
N SER A 62 -14.33 2.67 7.89
CA SER A 62 -15.28 3.38 8.74
C SER A 62 -16.66 2.74 8.61
N SER A 63 -17.41 2.65 9.70
CA SER A 63 -18.79 2.19 9.65
C SER A 63 -19.68 3.16 8.88
N ASN A 64 -20.79 2.67 8.32
CA ASN A 64 -21.75 3.54 7.61
C ASN A 64 -22.30 4.68 8.48
N GLN A 65 -22.45 4.45 9.79
CA GLN A 65 -22.86 5.49 10.74
C GLN A 65 -21.77 6.57 10.91
N GLN A 66 -20.50 6.18 11.05
CA GLN A 66 -19.39 7.14 11.12
C GLN A 66 -19.29 7.95 9.83
N LEU A 67 -19.40 7.30 8.67
CA LEU A 67 -19.42 7.99 7.38
C LEU A 67 -20.57 9.00 7.28
N GLN A 68 -21.79 8.61 7.69
CA GLN A 68 -22.93 9.53 7.68
C GLN A 68 -22.74 10.74 8.60
N GLN A 69 -22.08 10.55 9.75
CA GLN A 69 -21.75 11.65 10.66
C GLN A 69 -20.69 12.56 10.04
N ASP A 70 -19.63 12.00 9.49
CA ASP A 70 -18.56 12.79 8.85
C ASP A 70 -19.08 13.54 7.60
N TYR A 71 -19.98 12.94 6.80
CA TYR A 71 -20.64 13.62 5.68
C TYR A 71 -21.51 14.79 6.15
N GLN A 72 -22.22 14.65 7.27
CA GLN A 72 -23.03 15.74 7.82
C GLN A 72 -22.18 16.87 8.42
N GLN A 73 -21.02 16.54 8.97
CA GLN A 73 -20.09 17.54 9.55
C GLN A 73 -19.23 18.24 8.49
N GLY A 74 -18.91 17.56 7.39
CA GLY A 74 -18.08 18.09 6.29
C GLY A 74 -18.88 18.66 5.12
N ALA A 75 -20.20 18.45 5.07
CA ALA A 75 -21.04 19.09 4.07
C ALA A 75 -21.00 20.61 4.27
N PRO A 76 -20.75 21.41 3.22
CA PRO A 76 -20.94 22.84 3.31
C PRO A 76 -22.38 23.08 3.76
N THR A 77 -22.56 23.69 4.94
CA THR A 77 -23.83 24.30 5.29
C THR A 77 -24.04 25.36 4.22
N GLY A 78 -25.05 25.16 3.37
CA GLY A 78 -25.40 26.12 2.34
C GLY A 78 -25.88 27.41 3.00
N ASP A 79 -24.94 28.23 3.45
CA ASP A 79 -25.17 29.59 3.89
C ASP A 79 -25.00 30.50 2.66
N GLU A 80 -26.08 30.59 1.87
CA GLU A 80 -26.36 31.72 0.97
C GLU A 80 -27.45 32.60 1.57
#